data_AF-A0A087U1P3-F1
#
_entry.id   AF-A0A087U1P3-F1
#
_cell.length_a   1.000
_cell.length_b   1.000
_cell.length_c   1.000
_cell.angle_alpha   90.00
_cell.angle_beta   90.00
_cell.angle_gamma   90.00
#
_symmetry.space_group_name_H-M   'P 1'
#
loop_
_entity.id
_entity.type
_entity.pdbx_description
1 polymer ?
#
loop_
_entity_poly.entity_id
_entity_poly.type
_entity_poly.pdbx_seq_one_letter_code
_entity_poly.pdbx_strand_id
1 'polypeptide(L)'
;MVSFLAKYIKNDQVGIIANAHLAHADIDSVFSNKCIEIAKKFHIAVDFAKNGKSAHLERFEKPQKFPDFMEKSHKETYKSKKALGKMFRVCKDLESENENASIDYHDIKEEMKSVKEELKAGQEMMEAGQASVKAEMQKSVKDEMKVVQEKMEAAQEKIEAGQEEMKREITCIIENNSGAAKEVDT
;
A
#
# COMPACT_ATOMS: atom_id res chain seq x y z
N MET A 1 21.19 -4.66 -56.65
CA MET A 1 20.07 -4.98 -55.74
C MET A 1 20.21 -6.37 -55.12
N VAL A 2 20.37 -7.44 -55.92
CA VAL A 2 20.54 -8.83 -55.41
C VAL A 2 21.77 -9.00 -54.50
N SER A 3 22.90 -8.35 -54.82
CA SER A 3 24.13 -8.41 -54.02
C SER A 3 23.98 -7.83 -52.61
N PHE A 4 23.20 -6.76 -52.47
CA PHE A 4 22.89 -6.15 -51.17
C PHE A 4 22.01 -7.08 -50.33
N LEU A 5 20.97 -7.65 -50.94
CA LEU A 5 20.07 -8.59 -50.26
C LEU A 5 20.82 -9.84 -49.78
N ALA A 6 21.69 -10.41 -50.63
CA ALA A 6 22.53 -11.55 -50.24
C ALA A 6 23.47 -11.20 -49.07
N LYS A 7 24.05 -9.99 -49.07
CA LYS A 7 24.89 -9.51 -47.96
C LYS A 7 24.06 -9.30 -46.69
N TYR A 8 22.84 -8.79 -46.79
CA TYR A 8 21.92 -8.62 -45.67
C TYR A 8 21.56 -9.94 -45.01
N ILE A 9 21.07 -10.90 -45.80
CA ILE A 9 20.69 -12.23 -45.29
C ILE A 9 21.89 -12.92 -44.63
N LYS A 10 23.08 -12.83 -45.24
CA LYS A 10 24.30 -13.45 -44.70
C LYS A 10 24.74 -12.84 -43.35
N ASN A 11 24.46 -11.56 -43.13
CA ASN A 11 24.93 -10.80 -41.97
C ASN A 11 23.81 -10.47 -40.97
N ASP A 12 22.64 -11.09 -41.09
CA ASP A 12 21.60 -10.93 -40.07
C ASP A 12 22.06 -11.58 -38.77
N GLN A 13 22.37 -10.74 -37.78
CA GLN A 13 22.85 -11.14 -36.45
C GLN A 13 21.91 -10.68 -35.33
N VAL A 14 20.81 -9.99 -35.66
CA VAL A 14 19.95 -9.34 -34.66
C VAL A 14 19.38 -10.37 -33.70
N GLY A 15 18.77 -11.44 -34.23
CA GLY A 15 18.20 -12.51 -33.41
C GLY A 15 19.24 -13.29 -32.59
N ILE A 16 20.44 -13.49 -33.15
CA ILE A 16 21.52 -14.23 -32.47
C ILE A 16 22.02 -13.43 -31.26
N ILE A 17 22.30 -12.14 -31.47
CA ILE A 17 22.81 -11.25 -30.42
C ILE A 17 21.73 -11.00 -29.35
N ALA A 18 20.48 -10.78 -29.74
CA ALA A 18 19.36 -10.60 -28.79
C ALA A 18 19.20 -11.80 -27.86
N ASN A 19 19.20 -13.02 -28.41
CA ASN A 19 19.07 -14.23 -27.62
C ASN A 19 20.25 -14.45 -26.67
N ALA A 20 21.47 -14.12 -27.10
CA ALA A 20 22.63 -14.17 -26.22
C ALA A 20 22.53 -13.14 -25.09
N HIS A 21 22.13 -11.92 -25.40
CA HIS A 21 21.91 -10.87 -24.40
C HIS A 21 20.88 -11.32 -23.36
N LEU A 22 19.75 -11.86 -23.80
CA LEU A 22 18.67 -12.35 -22.93
C LEU A 22 19.16 -13.45 -21.98
N ALA A 23 19.90 -14.44 -22.50
CA ALA A 23 20.44 -15.51 -21.69
C ALA A 23 21.48 -15.02 -20.66
N HIS A 24 22.43 -14.16 -21.05
CA HIS A 24 23.42 -13.62 -20.10
C HIS A 24 22.80 -12.66 -19.09
N ALA A 25 21.78 -11.89 -19.48
CA ALA A 25 21.06 -11.01 -18.57
C ALA A 25 20.30 -11.81 -17.49
N ASP A 26 19.81 -13.00 -17.84
CA ASP A 26 19.16 -13.90 -16.88
C ASP A 26 20.16 -14.60 -15.95
N ILE A 27 21.31 -15.05 -16.46
CA ILE A 27 22.37 -15.68 -15.63
C ILE A 27 22.97 -14.66 -14.66
N ASP A 28 23.44 -13.53 -15.20
CA ASP A 28 24.18 -12.52 -14.44
C ASP A 28 23.25 -11.34 -14.13
N SER A 29 23.40 -10.25 -14.87
CA SER A 29 22.61 -9.02 -14.77
C SER A 29 22.67 -8.27 -16.09
N VAL A 30 21.65 -7.48 -16.38
CA VAL A 30 21.62 -6.54 -17.52
C VAL A 30 22.76 -5.51 -17.45
N PHE A 31 23.27 -5.24 -16.25
CA PHE A 31 24.39 -4.31 -16.03
C PHE A 31 25.76 -5.00 -16.01
N SER A 32 25.82 -6.31 -16.27
CA SER A 32 27.10 -7.01 -16.39
C SER A 32 27.89 -6.48 -17.59
N ASN A 33 29.23 -6.44 -17.47
CA ASN A 33 30.10 -6.02 -18.57
C ASN A 33 29.82 -6.81 -19.85
N LYS A 34 29.52 -8.11 -19.71
CA LYS A 34 29.19 -8.97 -20.85
C LYS A 34 27.89 -8.54 -21.54
N CYS A 35 26.81 -8.28 -20.79
CA CYS A 35 25.57 -7.76 -21.37
C CYS A 35 25.79 -6.40 -22.04
N ILE A 36 26.57 -5.50 -21.44
CA ILE A 36 26.90 -4.19 -22.01
C ILE A 36 27.64 -4.34 -23.35
N GLU A 37 28.65 -5.20 -23.43
CA GLU A 37 29.38 -5.45 -24.69
C GLU A 37 28.47 -6.07 -25.77
N ILE A 38 27.62 -7.01 -25.39
CA ILE A 38 26.63 -7.60 -26.31
C ILE A 38 25.63 -6.54 -26.78
N ALA A 39 25.19 -5.63 -25.91
CA ALA A 39 24.26 -4.55 -26.26
C ALA A 39 24.89 -3.56 -27.26
N LYS A 40 26.19 -3.24 -27.12
CA LYS A 40 26.92 -2.45 -28.13
C LYS A 40 26.93 -3.12 -29.50
N LYS A 41 27.13 -4.44 -29.53
CA LYS A 41 27.07 -5.24 -30.77
C LYS A 41 25.65 -5.29 -31.35
N PHE A 42 24.64 -5.36 -30.50
CA PHE A 42 23.24 -5.36 -30.91
C PHE A 42 22.87 -4.07 -31.64
N HIS A 43 23.29 -2.92 -31.12
CA HIS A 43 23.10 -1.63 -31.78
C HIS A 43 23.69 -1.61 -33.20
N ILE A 44 24.90 -2.14 -33.39
CA ILE A 44 25.54 -2.23 -34.71
C ILE A 44 24.74 -3.14 -35.66
N ALA A 45 24.29 -4.31 -35.17
CA ALA A 45 23.57 -5.28 -35.99
C ALA A 45 22.23 -4.75 -36.51
N VAL A 46 21.48 -3.99 -35.71
CA VAL A 46 20.21 -3.37 -36.13
C VAL A 46 20.43 -2.31 -37.22
N ASP A 47 21.52 -1.55 -37.14
CA ASP A 47 21.84 -0.52 -38.13
C ASP A 47 22.58 -1.06 -39.37
N PHE A 48 22.78 -2.39 -39.48
CA PHE A 48 23.45 -3.02 -40.61
C PHE A 48 22.82 -2.62 -41.95
N ALA A 49 21.48 -2.57 -42.04
CA ALA A 49 20.77 -2.18 -43.26
C ALA A 49 21.14 -0.77 -43.75
N LYS A 50 21.52 0.11 -42.82
CA LYS A 50 21.79 1.53 -43.09
C LYS A 50 23.25 1.79 -43.42
N ASN A 51 24.17 1.13 -42.71
CA ASN A 51 25.60 1.44 -42.78
C ASN A 51 26.48 0.28 -43.30
N GLY A 52 25.92 -0.92 -43.47
CA GLY A 52 26.61 -2.11 -43.96
C GLY A 52 27.64 -2.72 -43.00
N LYS A 53 27.71 -2.26 -41.75
CA LYS A 53 28.61 -2.78 -40.70
C LYS A 53 27.90 -3.87 -39.92
N SER A 54 28.54 -5.03 -39.78
CA SER A 54 28.03 -6.16 -39.01
C SER A 54 28.90 -6.40 -37.78
N ALA A 55 28.27 -6.84 -36.69
CA ALA A 55 28.93 -7.28 -35.47
C ALA A 55 28.54 -8.72 -35.18
N HIS A 56 29.49 -9.50 -34.66
CA HIS A 56 29.28 -10.91 -34.33
C HIS A 56 29.61 -11.16 -32.86
N LEU A 57 28.97 -12.17 -32.28
CA LEU A 57 29.30 -12.64 -30.95
C LEU A 57 30.62 -13.40 -30.94
N GLU A 58 31.47 -13.07 -29.98
CA GLU A 58 32.66 -13.83 -29.63
C GLU A 58 32.29 -15.18 -29.03
N ARG A 59 33.23 -16.13 -29.03
CA ARG A 59 32.96 -17.49 -28.54
C ARG A 59 32.49 -17.50 -27.08
N PHE A 60 33.04 -16.63 -26.24
CA PHE A 60 32.68 -16.52 -24.82
C PHE A 60 31.36 -15.76 -24.57
N GLU A 61 30.88 -15.02 -25.57
CA GLU A 61 29.58 -14.34 -25.52
C GLU A 61 28.44 -15.24 -25.98
N LYS A 62 28.74 -16.41 -26.55
CA LYS A 62 27.72 -17.41 -26.91
C LYS A 62 27.33 -18.22 -25.68
N PRO A 63 26.08 -18.12 -25.19
CA PRO A 63 25.63 -18.89 -24.04
C PRO A 63 25.68 -20.39 -24.34
N GLN A 64 26.13 -21.17 -23.36
CA GLN A 64 26.10 -22.64 -23.43
C GLN A 64 24.82 -23.21 -22.82
N LYS A 65 24.29 -22.53 -21.79
CA LYS A 65 23.02 -22.86 -21.14
C LYS A 65 22.02 -21.73 -21.33
N PHE A 66 20.75 -22.08 -21.42
CA PHE A 66 19.65 -21.14 -21.63
C PHE A 66 18.62 -21.24 -20.50
N PRO A 67 17.98 -20.13 -20.11
CA PRO A 67 16.89 -20.20 -19.16
C PRO A 67 15.70 -20.98 -19.76
N ASP A 68 14.94 -21.64 -18.88
CA ASP A 68 13.78 -22.46 -19.20
C ASP A 68 12.75 -21.75 -20.07
N PHE A 69 12.51 -20.46 -19.81
CA PHE A 69 11.56 -19.66 -20.60
C PHE A 69 11.97 -19.41 -22.06
N MET A 70 13.21 -19.72 -22.46
CA MET A 70 13.64 -19.62 -23.86
C MET A 70 13.38 -20.89 -24.68
N GLU A 71 12.89 -21.96 -24.04
CA GLU A 71 12.42 -23.21 -24.68
C GLU A 71 13.39 -23.82 -25.71
N LYS A 72 14.69 -23.76 -25.43
CA LYS A 72 15.73 -24.35 -26.29
C LYS A 72 15.88 -25.85 -26.02
N SER A 73 14.95 -26.66 -26.54
CA SER A 73 14.94 -28.13 -26.36
C SER A 73 16.22 -28.85 -26.81
N HIS A 74 16.96 -28.29 -27.77
CA HIS A 74 18.20 -28.83 -28.31
C HIS A 74 19.47 -28.32 -27.59
N LYS A 75 19.32 -27.58 -26.47
CA LYS A 75 20.41 -27.02 -25.67
C LYS A 75 20.20 -27.35 -24.20
N GLU A 76 21.27 -27.25 -23.43
CA GLU A 76 21.17 -27.35 -21.98
C GLU A 76 20.37 -26.16 -21.44
N THR A 77 19.40 -26.45 -20.56
CA THR A 77 18.52 -25.45 -19.96
C THR A 77 18.63 -25.44 -18.44
N TYR A 78 18.29 -24.30 -17.82
CA TYR A 78 18.20 -24.16 -16.37
C TYR A 78 16.92 -23.43 -15.97
N LYS A 79 16.41 -23.71 -14.76
CA LYS A 79 15.23 -23.03 -14.21
C LYS A 79 15.59 -21.61 -13.77
N SER A 80 15.13 -20.57 -14.49
CA SER A 80 15.40 -19.18 -14.14
C SER A 80 14.73 -18.80 -12.82
N LYS A 81 15.45 -18.12 -11.93
CA LYS A 81 14.89 -17.61 -10.66
C LYS A 81 14.28 -16.21 -10.78
N LYS A 82 14.43 -15.56 -11.94
CA LYS A 82 13.98 -14.18 -12.20
C LYS A 82 12.51 -14.12 -12.65
N ALA A 83 11.99 -12.90 -12.76
CA ALA A 83 10.58 -12.64 -13.08
C ALA A 83 10.11 -13.36 -14.35
N LEU A 84 10.88 -13.30 -15.43
CA LEU A 84 10.52 -13.95 -16.70
C LEU A 84 10.36 -15.46 -16.56
N GLY A 85 11.30 -16.13 -15.88
CA GLY A 85 11.18 -17.57 -15.59
C GLY A 85 9.92 -17.89 -14.78
N LYS A 86 9.64 -17.10 -13.74
CA LYS A 86 8.47 -17.31 -12.87
C LYS A 86 7.16 -17.19 -13.67
N MET A 87 7.04 -16.13 -14.46
CA MET A 87 5.87 -15.89 -15.30
C MET A 87 5.70 -16.98 -16.36
N PHE A 88 6.78 -17.38 -17.03
CA PHE A 88 6.73 -18.42 -18.05
C PHE A 88 6.14 -19.73 -17.52
N ARG A 89 6.56 -20.17 -16.33
CA ARG A 89 6.04 -21.41 -15.72
C ARG A 89 4.58 -21.29 -15.35
N VAL A 90 4.16 -20.17 -14.77
CA VAL A 90 2.74 -19.91 -14.47
C VAL A 90 1.90 -19.97 -15.75
N CYS A 91 2.34 -19.31 -16.83
CA CYS A 91 1.63 -19.36 -18.12
C CYS A 91 1.60 -20.78 -18.70
N LYS A 92 2.72 -21.52 -18.63
CA LYS A 92 2.82 -22.88 -19.16
C LYS A 92 1.96 -23.87 -18.39
N ASP A 93 1.84 -23.70 -17.09
CA ASP A 93 0.95 -24.50 -16.23
C ASP A 93 -0.52 -24.25 -16.62
N LEU A 94 -0.91 -22.98 -16.82
CA LEU A 94 -2.26 -22.60 -17.29
C LEU A 94 -2.59 -23.17 -18.67
N GLU A 95 -1.64 -23.18 -19.59
CA GLU A 95 -1.83 -23.75 -20.94
C GLU A 95 -1.97 -25.27 -20.95
N SER A 96 -1.48 -25.96 -19.92
CA SER A 96 -1.38 -27.43 -19.91
C SER A 96 -2.66 -28.18 -19.50
N GLU A 97 -3.76 -27.48 -19.17
CA GLU A 97 -5.03 -28.05 -18.62
C GLU A 97 -4.80 -29.03 -17.46
N ASN A 98 -3.65 -28.97 -16.82
CA ASN A 98 -3.25 -29.93 -15.80
C ASN A 98 -3.74 -29.41 -14.44
N GLU A 99 -4.90 -29.87 -14.00
CA GLU A 99 -5.50 -29.51 -12.70
C GLU A 99 -4.56 -29.78 -11.50
N ASN A 100 -3.56 -30.66 -11.70
CA ASN A 100 -2.53 -31.01 -10.71
C ASN A 100 -1.31 -30.09 -10.70
N ALA A 101 -1.15 -29.19 -11.67
CA ALA A 101 -0.18 -28.10 -11.58
C ALA A 101 -0.76 -26.98 -10.70
N SER A 102 -1.13 -27.34 -9.46
CA SER A 102 -1.56 -26.37 -8.48
C SER A 102 -0.38 -25.47 -8.21
N ILE A 103 -0.53 -24.20 -8.58
CA ILE A 103 0.48 -23.17 -8.47
C ILE A 103 0.99 -23.15 -7.02
N ASP A 104 2.27 -23.51 -6.81
CA ASP A 104 2.89 -23.35 -5.50
C ASP A 104 3.24 -21.87 -5.30
N TYR A 105 2.21 -21.10 -4.91
CA TYR A 105 2.29 -19.70 -4.49
C TYR A 105 2.94 -19.52 -3.11
N HIS A 106 3.65 -20.51 -2.56
CA HIS A 106 4.14 -20.44 -1.17
C HIS A 106 5.02 -19.20 -0.91
N ASP A 107 5.93 -18.87 -1.83
CA ASP A 107 6.88 -17.79 -1.59
C ASP A 107 6.23 -16.39 -1.63
N ILE A 108 5.23 -16.16 -2.49
CA ILE A 108 4.54 -14.87 -2.59
C ILE A 108 3.48 -14.75 -1.48
N LYS A 109 2.84 -15.86 -1.10
CA LYS A 109 1.82 -15.89 -0.05
C LYS A 109 2.43 -15.63 1.33
N GLU A 110 3.61 -16.18 1.62
CA GLU A 110 4.28 -15.95 2.90
C GLU A 110 4.71 -14.47 3.06
N GLU A 111 5.26 -13.84 2.01
CA GLU A 111 5.58 -12.41 2.04
C GLU A 111 4.31 -11.54 2.21
N MET A 112 3.24 -11.85 1.47
CA MET A 112 1.96 -11.14 1.62
C MET A 112 1.27 -11.39 2.97
N LYS A 113 1.47 -12.56 3.57
CA LYS A 113 0.91 -12.91 4.88
C LYS A 113 1.59 -12.14 6.00
N SER A 114 2.92 -12.06 5.97
CA SER A 114 3.71 -11.24 6.91
C SER A 114 3.26 -9.77 6.87
N VAL A 115 3.20 -9.18 5.67
CA VAL A 115 2.77 -7.78 5.50
C VAL A 115 1.32 -7.56 5.97
N LYS A 116 0.43 -8.55 5.77
CA LYS A 116 -0.96 -8.48 6.22
C LYS A 116 -1.08 -8.56 7.74
N GLU A 117 -0.26 -9.38 8.40
CA GLU A 117 -0.23 -9.48 9.86
C GLU A 117 0.30 -8.19 10.51
N GLU A 118 1.36 -7.59 9.96
CA GLU A 118 1.86 -6.28 10.40
C GLU A 118 0.82 -5.17 10.23
N LEU A 119 0.13 -5.13 9.08
CA LEU A 119 -0.91 -4.14 8.82
C LEU A 119 -2.10 -4.29 9.78
N LYS A 120 -2.49 -5.54 10.08
CA LYS A 120 -3.57 -5.82 11.04
C LYS A 120 -3.19 -5.39 12.45
N ALA A 121 -1.96 -5.69 12.90
CA ALA A 121 -1.48 -5.23 14.20
C ALA A 121 -1.45 -3.70 14.29
N GLY A 122 -1.02 -3.01 13.23
CA GLY A 122 -1.06 -1.54 13.16
C GLY A 122 -2.47 -0.95 13.24
N GLN A 123 -3.47 -1.59 12.63
CA GLN A 123 -4.88 -1.17 12.71
C GLN A 123 -5.45 -1.33 14.13
N GLU A 124 -5.16 -2.46 14.78
CA GLU A 124 -5.62 -2.72 16.17
C GLU A 124 -5.01 -1.70 17.15
N MET A 125 -3.73 -1.33 16.98
CA MET A 125 -3.11 -0.27 17.78
C MET A 125 -3.72 1.11 17.55
N MET A 126 -4.13 1.41 16.32
CA MET A 126 -4.80 2.67 16.00
C MET A 126 -6.21 2.75 16.60
N GLU A 127 -6.99 1.67 16.54
CA GLU A 127 -8.32 1.60 17.17
C GLU A 127 -8.24 1.71 18.70
N ALA A 128 -7.27 1.03 19.33
CA ALA A 128 -7.04 1.15 20.77
C ALA A 128 -6.65 2.58 21.18
N GLY A 129 -5.80 3.23 20.39
CA GLY A 129 -5.44 4.63 20.57
C GLY A 129 -6.65 5.57 20.47
N GLN A 130 -7.50 5.39 19.45
CA GLN A 130 -8.73 6.18 19.28
C GLN A 130 -9.74 5.95 20.42
N ALA A 131 -9.87 4.71 20.90
CA ALA A 131 -10.75 4.38 22.03
C ALA A 131 -10.29 5.06 23.32
N SER A 132 -8.98 5.12 23.57
CA SER A 132 -8.40 5.79 24.74
C SER A 132 -8.62 7.31 24.69
N VAL A 133 -8.35 7.94 23.53
CA VAL A 133 -8.61 9.37 23.32
C VAL A 133 -10.10 9.71 23.49
N LYS A 134 -10.99 8.86 22.97
CA LYS A 134 -12.44 9.02 23.12
C LYS A 134 -12.89 8.88 24.58
N ALA A 135 -12.30 7.97 25.34
CA ALA A 135 -12.62 7.77 26.76
C ALA A 135 -12.16 8.95 27.63
N GLU A 136 -10.95 9.48 27.39
CA GLU A 136 -10.45 10.67 28.08
C GLU A 136 -11.31 11.90 27.77
N MET A 137 -11.68 12.11 26.50
CA MET A 137 -12.56 13.20 26.10
C MET A 137 -13.94 13.09 26.75
N GLN A 138 -14.55 11.89 26.77
CA GLN A 138 -15.84 11.68 27.43
C GLN A 138 -15.76 11.91 28.94
N LYS A 139 -14.65 11.54 29.58
CA LYS A 139 -14.44 11.79 31.01
C LYS A 139 -14.37 13.29 31.31
N SER A 140 -13.60 14.04 30.53
CA SER A 140 -13.49 15.50 30.67
C SER A 140 -14.84 16.19 30.51
N VAL A 141 -15.62 15.81 29.49
CA VAL A 141 -16.96 16.38 29.26
C VAL A 141 -17.92 16.03 30.42
N LYS A 142 -17.83 14.82 30.96
CA LYS A 142 -18.67 14.39 32.09
C LYS A 142 -18.31 15.11 33.39
N ASP A 143 -17.02 15.32 33.64
CA ASP A 143 -16.53 16.06 34.80
C ASP A 143 -16.96 17.54 34.74
N GLU A 144 -16.87 18.18 33.57
CA GLU A 144 -17.39 19.54 33.36
C GLU A 144 -18.91 19.62 33.53
N MET A 145 -19.67 18.65 33.00
CA MET A 145 -21.13 18.65 33.12
C MET A 145 -21.59 18.48 34.57
N LYS A 146 -20.86 17.71 35.39
CA LYS A 146 -21.14 17.58 36.82
C LYS A 146 -20.96 18.90 37.56
N VAL A 147 -19.87 19.64 37.27
CA VAL A 147 -19.63 20.97 37.85
C VAL A 147 -20.72 21.97 37.46
N VAL A 148 -21.20 21.91 36.21
CA VAL A 148 -22.31 22.76 35.75
C VAL A 148 -23.60 22.43 36.50
N GLN A 149 -23.89 21.15 36.71
CA GLN A 149 -25.08 20.71 37.43
C GLN A 149 -25.07 21.17 38.90
N GLU A 150 -23.96 20.99 39.61
CA GLU A 150 -23.81 21.43 41.00
C GLU A 150 -24.00 22.96 41.14
N LYS A 151 -23.51 23.74 40.17
CA LYS A 151 -23.73 25.20 40.14
C LYS A 151 -25.18 25.59 39.88
N MET A 152 -25.90 24.81 39.09
CA MET A 152 -27.32 25.05 38.79
C MET A 152 -28.19 24.75 40.02
N GLU A 153 -27.92 23.66 40.73
CA GLU A 153 -28.61 23.29 41.97
C GLU A 153 -28.41 24.38 43.06
N ALA A 154 -27.18 24.87 43.23
CA ALA A 154 -26.91 25.96 44.17
C ALA A 154 -27.56 27.29 43.77
N ALA A 155 -27.76 27.55 42.48
CA ALA A 155 -28.49 28.72 42.00
C ALA A 155 -30.00 28.60 42.29
N GLN A 156 -30.56 27.40 42.11
CA GLN A 156 -31.96 27.09 42.40
C GLN A 156 -32.28 27.30 43.89
N GLU A 157 -31.44 26.79 44.80
CA GLU A 157 -31.62 26.98 46.25
C GLU A 157 -31.62 28.47 46.65
N LYS A 158 -30.77 29.28 46.03
CA LYS A 158 -30.72 30.73 46.29
C LYS A 158 -31.97 31.45 45.79
N ILE A 159 -32.53 31.02 44.66
CA ILE A 159 -33.78 31.56 44.14
C ILE A 159 -34.94 31.20 45.08
N GLU A 160 -35.01 29.95 45.54
CA GLU A 160 -36.05 29.50 46.47
C GLU A 160 -35.97 30.24 47.82
N ALA A 161 -34.76 30.41 48.36
CA ALA A 161 -34.55 31.21 49.58
C ALA A 161 -35.02 32.66 49.41
N GLY A 162 -34.68 33.30 48.28
CA GLY A 162 -35.13 34.66 47.99
C GLY A 162 -36.65 34.76 47.80
N GLN A 163 -37.29 33.75 47.22
CA GLN A 163 -38.75 33.69 47.11
C GLN A 163 -39.42 33.53 48.47
N GLU A 164 -38.87 32.72 49.38
CA GLU A 164 -39.40 32.57 50.74
C GLU A 164 -39.22 33.83 51.58
N GLU A 165 -38.11 34.55 51.42
CA GLU A 165 -37.90 35.85 52.07
C GLU A 165 -38.92 36.88 51.57
N MET A 166 -39.13 36.96 50.26
CA MET A 166 -40.14 37.84 49.67
C MET A 166 -41.56 37.51 50.14
N LYS A 167 -41.90 36.21 50.24
CA LYS A 167 -43.19 35.79 50.81
C LYS A 167 -43.34 36.26 52.26
N ARG A 168 -42.29 36.13 53.10
CA ARG A 168 -42.33 36.60 54.50
C ARG A 168 -42.54 38.10 54.60
N GLU A 169 -41.85 38.89 53.77
CA GLU A 169 -42.04 40.35 53.74
C GLU A 169 -43.48 40.71 53.35
N ILE A 170 -44.02 40.07 52.30
CA ILE A 170 -45.41 40.27 51.88
C ILE A 170 -46.38 39.89 53.02
N THR A 171 -46.16 38.77 53.71
CA THR A 171 -46.97 38.36 54.88
C THR A 171 -46.90 39.41 56.00
N CYS A 172 -45.71 39.90 56.37
CA CYS A 172 -45.55 40.96 57.37
C CYS A 172 -46.27 42.26 56.99
N ILE A 173 -46.22 42.65 55.71
CA ILE A 173 -46.93 43.84 55.21
C ILE A 173 -48.45 43.64 55.34
N ILE A 174 -48.98 42.47 54.98
CA ILE A 174 -50.40 42.14 55.12
C ILE A 174 -50.84 42.16 56.59
N GLU A 175 -50.03 41.63 57.50
CA GLU A 175 -50.33 41.63 58.95
C GLU A 175 -50.31 43.04 59.55
N ASN A 176 -49.35 43.89 59.17
CA ASN A 176 -49.29 45.28 59.65
C ASN A 176 -50.44 46.15 59.10
N ASN A 177 -50.89 45.92 57.86
CA ASN A 177 -52.05 46.62 57.30
C ASN A 177 -53.38 46.16 57.92
N SER A 178 -53.47 44.90 58.38
CA SER A 178 -54.66 44.41 59.09
C SER A 178 -54.73 44.90 60.56
N GLY A 179 -53.59 45.32 61.14
CA GLY A 179 -53.53 46.07 62.40
C GLY A 179 -53.98 47.53 62.29
N ALA A 180 -53.63 48.22 61.19
CA ALA A 180 -54.02 49.61 60.95
C ALA A 180 -55.53 49.80 60.71
N ALA A 181 -56.25 48.74 60.28
CA ALA A 181 -57.70 48.76 60.12
C ALA A 181 -58.49 48.73 61.46
N LYS A 182 -57.82 48.70 62.62
CA LYS A 182 -58.46 48.75 63.95
C LYS A 182 -58.36 50.11 64.67
N GLU A 183 -57.69 51.11 64.11
CA GLU A 183 -57.54 52.44 64.76
C GLU A 183 -58.28 53.60 64.07
N VAL A 184 -59.16 53.33 63.10
CA VAL A 184 -60.03 54.36 62.50
C VAL A 184 -61.49 53.95 62.59
N ASP A 185 -62.00 53.89 63.82
CA ASP A 185 -63.41 54.19 64.14
C ASP A 185 -63.51 54.43 65.67
N THR A 186 -63.09 55.63 66.07
CA THR A 186 -63.55 56.32 67.30
C THR A 186 -64.13 57.65 66.87
#